data_AF-A0A2S7J7E5-F1
#
_entry.id   AF-A0A2S7J7E5-F1
#
_cell.length_a   1.000
_cell.length_b   1.000
_cell.length_c   1.000
_cell.angle_alpha   90.00
_cell.angle_beta   90.00
_cell.angle_gamma   90.00
#
_symmetry.space_group_name_H-M   'P 1'
#
loop_
_entity.id
_entity.type
_entity.pdbx_description
1 polymer ?
#
loop_
_entity_poly.entity_id
_entity_poly.type
_entity_poly.pdbx_seq_one_letter_code
_entity_poly.pdbx_strand_id
1 'polypeptide(L)'
;MSKFLDKLGHSLNKRFKRFLQRHDKALVSHSYQEEFKRLLEFNGLSKSQYHQDLFVLAELGFKRDGFFVEFGATNGIELSNSYLLEKSFGWRGILAEPARVWHGDLVKNRSCHIETNCVWRATGEKLTFNQVDASNISTLAMYSDVADGHEKARRKSTLYEVETISLNDLLEKYQAPQVIDYLSIDTEGSEFEILKAFDFNKHQFKVITCEHNHMPVRQEIFELLASKGYSRKLQDVSMCDDWYIKA
;
A
#
# COMPACT_ATOMS: atom_id res chain seq x y z
N MET A 1 1.47 -24.23 -18.08
CA MET A 1 0.28 -23.83 -17.32
C MET A 1 -0.27 -25.09 -16.69
N SER A 2 -0.55 -25.11 -15.39
CA SER A 2 -1.03 -26.33 -14.74
C SER A 2 -2.43 -26.70 -15.24
N LYS A 3 -2.74 -28.01 -15.33
CA LYS A 3 -4.07 -28.54 -15.70
C LYS A 3 -5.21 -27.97 -14.83
N PHE A 4 -4.90 -27.40 -13.68
CA PHE A 4 -5.86 -26.77 -12.78
C PHE A 4 -6.18 -25.33 -13.21
N LEU A 5 -5.16 -24.53 -13.58
CA LEU A 5 -5.35 -23.17 -14.11
C LEU A 5 -6.11 -23.18 -15.45
N ASP A 6 -5.91 -24.22 -16.26
CA ASP A 6 -6.60 -24.40 -17.55
C ASP A 6 -8.08 -24.75 -17.37
N LYS A 7 -8.46 -25.42 -16.26
CA LYS A 7 -9.85 -25.80 -15.95
C LYS A 7 -10.71 -24.65 -15.44
N LEU A 8 -10.12 -23.55 -14.98
CA LEU A 8 -10.82 -22.43 -14.35
C LEU A 8 -11.26 -21.32 -15.33
N GLY A 9 -11.14 -21.56 -16.64
CA GLY A 9 -11.84 -20.78 -17.66
C GLY A 9 -11.15 -19.47 -18.08
N HIS A 10 -11.67 -18.91 -19.16
CA HIS A 10 -11.16 -17.72 -19.85
C HIS A 10 -11.41 -16.39 -19.11
N SER A 11 -12.01 -16.37 -17.92
CA SER A 11 -12.47 -15.12 -17.26
C SER A 11 -11.45 -14.44 -16.34
N LEU A 12 -10.33 -15.11 -15.98
CA LEU A 12 -9.29 -14.48 -15.16
C LEU A 12 -8.36 -13.62 -16.04
N ASN A 13 -8.15 -12.36 -15.65
CA ASN A 13 -7.22 -11.48 -16.34
C ASN A 13 -5.79 -12.09 -16.32
N LYS A 14 -5.08 -11.97 -17.45
CA LYS A 14 -3.68 -12.39 -17.66
C LYS A 14 -2.74 -11.98 -16.52
N ARG A 15 -2.99 -10.84 -15.86
CA ARG A 15 -2.20 -10.38 -14.72
C ARG A 15 -2.39 -11.26 -13.49
N PHE A 16 -3.64 -11.49 -13.08
CA PHE A 16 -3.93 -12.33 -11.93
C PHE A 16 -3.45 -13.77 -12.16
N LYS A 17 -3.56 -14.28 -13.40
CA LYS A 17 -2.93 -15.56 -13.78
C LYS A 17 -1.41 -15.60 -13.52
N ARG A 18 -0.68 -14.52 -13.82
CA ARG A 18 0.78 -14.43 -13.56
C ARG A 18 1.10 -14.35 -12.06
N PHE A 19 0.33 -13.57 -11.31
CA PHE A 19 0.42 -13.50 -9.85
C PHE A 19 0.27 -14.91 -9.24
N LEU A 20 -0.79 -15.63 -9.63
CA LEU A 20 -1.06 -16.98 -9.18
C LEU A 20 0.04 -17.98 -9.59
N GLN A 21 0.57 -17.89 -10.81
CA GLN A 21 1.62 -18.78 -11.34
C GLN A 21 2.95 -18.71 -10.55
N ARG A 22 3.23 -17.61 -9.84
CA ARG A 22 4.48 -17.46 -9.08
C ARG A 22 4.37 -17.92 -7.63
N HIS A 23 3.16 -17.93 -7.07
CA HIS A 23 2.84 -18.74 -5.89
C HIS A 23 2.81 -20.26 -6.23
N ASP A 24 2.97 -20.64 -7.51
CA ASP A 24 2.75 -21.99 -8.06
C ASP A 24 4.01 -22.88 -8.20
N LYS A 25 5.23 -22.41 -7.83
CA LYS A 25 6.44 -23.28 -7.86
C LYS A 25 6.39 -24.57 -7.01
N ALA A 26 5.29 -24.87 -6.32
CA ALA A 26 4.99 -26.20 -5.78
C ALA A 26 3.49 -26.59 -5.92
N LEU A 27 2.95 -26.67 -7.13
CA LEU A 27 1.57 -27.15 -7.40
C LEU A 27 1.26 -28.63 -7.07
N VAL A 28 2.02 -29.26 -6.18
CA VAL A 28 1.88 -30.70 -5.84
C VAL A 28 1.21 -30.94 -4.48
N SER A 29 1.05 -29.92 -3.62
CA SER A 29 0.45 -30.09 -2.29
C SER A 29 -1.02 -29.61 -2.20
N HIS A 30 -1.79 -30.24 -1.30
CA HIS A 30 -3.18 -29.90 -1.01
C HIS A 30 -3.33 -28.49 -0.41
N SER A 31 -2.33 -27.98 0.33
CA SER A 31 -2.38 -26.66 0.97
C SER A 31 -2.42 -25.52 -0.06
N TYR A 32 -1.69 -25.64 -1.18
CA TYR A 32 -1.67 -24.62 -2.23
C TYR A 32 -2.98 -24.53 -3.02
N GLN A 33 -3.70 -25.66 -3.15
CA GLN A 33 -5.02 -25.64 -3.80
C GLN A 33 -6.04 -24.85 -2.97
N GLU A 34 -5.96 -24.95 -1.64
CA GLU A 34 -6.84 -24.21 -0.74
C GLU A 34 -6.50 -22.72 -0.70
N GLU A 35 -5.21 -22.35 -0.62
CA GLU A 35 -4.78 -20.95 -0.75
C GLU A 35 -5.24 -20.34 -2.07
N PHE A 36 -5.06 -21.05 -3.18
CA PHE A 36 -5.49 -20.59 -4.49
C PHE A 36 -7.01 -20.38 -4.58
N LYS A 37 -7.81 -21.32 -4.05
CA LYS A 37 -9.28 -21.18 -4.00
C LYS A 37 -9.68 -19.93 -3.22
N ARG A 38 -9.00 -19.66 -2.10
CA ARG A 38 -9.25 -18.45 -1.30
C ARG A 38 -8.88 -17.19 -2.07
N LEU A 39 -7.73 -17.17 -2.78
CA LEU A 39 -7.38 -16.04 -3.64
C LEU A 39 -8.47 -15.75 -4.69
N LEU A 40 -9.03 -16.78 -5.32
CA LEU A 40 -10.14 -16.60 -6.26
C LEU A 40 -11.42 -16.09 -5.59
N GLU A 41 -11.75 -16.59 -4.41
CA GLU A 41 -12.92 -16.18 -3.63
C GLU A 41 -12.87 -14.67 -3.33
N PHE A 42 -11.72 -14.16 -2.91
CA PHE A 42 -11.56 -12.76 -2.50
C PHE A 42 -11.19 -11.81 -3.65
N ASN A 43 -10.81 -12.31 -4.83
CA ASN A 43 -10.44 -11.48 -5.96
C ASN A 43 -11.53 -10.49 -6.39
N GLY A 44 -12.81 -10.89 -6.31
CA GLY A 44 -13.94 -10.01 -6.64
C GLY A 44 -14.21 -8.93 -5.58
N LEU A 45 -13.65 -9.07 -4.38
CA LEU A 45 -13.82 -8.13 -3.26
C LEU A 45 -12.65 -7.16 -3.13
N SER A 46 -11.48 -7.51 -3.68
CA SER A 46 -10.29 -6.67 -3.75
C SER A 46 -10.61 -5.30 -4.31
N LYS A 47 -10.09 -4.26 -3.64
CA LYS A 47 -10.15 -2.88 -4.14
C LYS A 47 -8.81 -2.34 -4.60
N SER A 48 -7.74 -3.05 -4.26
CA SER A 48 -6.38 -2.69 -4.62
C SER A 48 -6.19 -2.66 -6.14
N GLN A 49 -5.34 -1.75 -6.61
CA GLN A 49 -5.06 -1.61 -8.04
C GLN A 49 -4.43 -2.88 -8.62
N TYR A 50 -3.53 -3.50 -7.85
CA TYR A 50 -2.59 -4.52 -8.30
C TYR A 50 -2.65 -5.82 -7.49
N HIS A 51 -3.69 -6.01 -6.67
CA HIS A 51 -3.85 -7.14 -5.76
C HIS A 51 -2.90 -7.12 -4.57
N GLN A 52 -2.48 -5.94 -4.10
CA GLN A 52 -1.65 -5.78 -2.91
C GLN A 52 -2.30 -6.43 -1.69
N ASP A 53 -3.60 -6.22 -1.48
CA ASP A 53 -4.38 -6.82 -0.40
C ASP A 53 -4.38 -8.36 -0.46
N LEU A 54 -4.56 -8.95 -1.65
CA LEU A 54 -4.49 -10.40 -1.85
C LEU A 54 -3.08 -10.95 -1.64
N PHE A 55 -2.04 -10.23 -2.05
CA PHE A 55 -0.65 -10.57 -1.78
C PHE A 55 -0.38 -10.61 -0.28
N VAL A 56 -0.81 -9.58 0.45
CA VAL A 56 -0.70 -9.52 1.93
C VAL A 56 -1.41 -10.70 2.58
N LEU A 57 -2.63 -11.02 2.12
CA LEU A 57 -3.37 -12.18 2.62
C LEU A 57 -2.61 -13.48 2.35
N ALA A 58 -2.12 -13.73 1.13
CA ALA A 58 -1.36 -14.93 0.82
C ALA A 58 -0.12 -15.07 1.72
N GLU A 59 0.73 -14.04 1.77
CA GLU A 59 1.97 -14.05 2.55
C GLU A 59 1.74 -14.23 4.06
N LEU A 60 0.57 -13.83 4.56
CA LEU A 60 0.21 -13.96 5.98
C LEU A 60 -0.76 -15.10 6.27
N GLY A 61 -0.93 -16.06 5.33
CA GLY A 61 -1.79 -17.22 5.53
C GLY A 61 -3.27 -16.87 5.74
N PHE A 62 -3.71 -15.77 5.11
CA PHE A 62 -5.02 -15.14 5.23
C PHE A 62 -5.42 -14.87 6.68
N LYS A 63 -4.47 -14.32 7.44
CA LYS A 63 -4.67 -13.87 8.81
C LYS A 63 -5.94 -13.01 8.94
N ARG A 64 -6.69 -13.23 10.02
CA ARG A 64 -7.74 -12.34 10.52
C ARG A 64 -7.22 -11.48 11.66
N ASP A 65 -7.91 -10.38 11.92
CA ASP A 65 -7.63 -9.48 13.06
C ASP A 65 -6.18 -8.94 13.07
N GLY A 66 -5.63 -8.67 11.88
CA GLY A 66 -4.32 -8.04 11.73
C GLY A 66 -4.35 -6.52 11.91
N PHE A 67 -3.17 -5.90 11.79
CA PHE A 67 -3.02 -4.44 11.83
C PHE A 67 -2.38 -3.90 10.55
N PHE A 68 -3.00 -2.89 9.94
CA PHE A 68 -2.46 -2.21 8.75
C PHE A 68 -2.20 -0.72 8.99
N VAL A 69 -1.33 -0.15 8.17
CA VAL A 69 -1.16 1.29 7.99
C VAL A 69 -1.14 1.57 6.49
N GLU A 70 -1.89 2.57 6.03
CA GLU A 70 -1.97 2.94 4.61
C GLU A 70 -1.89 4.45 4.44
N PHE A 71 -1.00 4.90 3.55
CA PHE A 71 -0.88 6.29 3.10
C PHE A 71 -1.50 6.42 1.71
N GLY A 72 -1.94 7.63 1.35
CA GLY A 72 -2.64 7.85 0.08
C GLY A 72 -4.01 7.18 0.10
N ALA A 73 -4.71 7.23 1.24
CA ALA A 73 -5.95 6.47 1.42
C ALA A 73 -7.11 6.97 0.55
N THR A 74 -7.01 8.17 -0.02
CA THR A 74 -8.04 8.82 -0.85
C THR A 74 -9.43 8.74 -0.21
N ASN A 75 -10.47 8.30 -0.93
CA ASN A 75 -11.82 8.13 -0.38
C ASN A 75 -11.96 6.90 0.55
N GLY A 76 -10.89 6.14 0.76
CA GLY A 76 -10.85 4.94 1.60
C GLY A 76 -11.42 3.68 0.94
N ILE A 77 -11.85 3.71 -0.31
CA ILE A 77 -12.42 2.55 -1.02
C ILE A 77 -11.68 2.28 -2.32
N GLU A 78 -11.64 3.25 -3.22
CA GLU A 78 -11.08 3.07 -4.57
C GLU A 78 -9.57 2.91 -4.48
N LEU A 79 -9.03 1.88 -5.13
CA LEU A 79 -7.61 1.51 -5.11
C LEU A 79 -7.03 1.20 -3.72
N SER A 80 -7.85 1.17 -2.66
CA SER A 80 -7.35 0.95 -1.30
C SER A 80 -6.77 -0.45 -1.13
N ASN A 81 -5.58 -0.51 -0.55
CA ASN A 81 -4.86 -1.76 -0.30
C ASN A 81 -5.22 -2.41 1.04
N SER A 82 -6.05 -1.76 1.87
CA SER A 82 -6.51 -2.31 3.16
C SER A 82 -8.03 -2.52 3.25
N TYR A 83 -8.82 -2.07 2.27
CA TYR A 83 -10.28 -2.15 2.35
C TYR A 83 -10.78 -3.58 2.56
N LEU A 84 -10.28 -4.52 1.76
CA LEU A 84 -10.61 -5.95 1.89
C LEU A 84 -10.19 -6.48 3.27
N LEU A 85 -9.01 -6.08 3.76
CA LEU A 85 -8.46 -6.54 5.03
C LEU A 85 -9.35 -6.10 6.21
N GLU A 86 -9.78 -4.83 6.22
CA GLU A 86 -10.70 -4.31 7.23
C GLU A 86 -12.06 -5.00 7.14
N LYS A 87 -12.70 -4.93 5.96
CA LYS A 87 -14.12 -5.29 5.83
C LYS A 87 -14.39 -6.79 5.84
N SER A 88 -13.46 -7.61 5.35
CA SER A 88 -13.67 -9.07 5.23
C SER A 88 -12.82 -9.89 6.21
N PHE A 89 -11.69 -9.35 6.68
CA PHE A 89 -10.76 -10.06 7.57
C PHE A 89 -10.71 -9.49 9.00
N GLY A 90 -11.46 -8.43 9.31
CA GLY A 90 -11.54 -7.86 10.66
C GLY A 90 -10.29 -7.10 11.08
N TRP A 91 -9.42 -6.74 10.12
CA TRP A 91 -8.22 -6.00 10.44
C TRP A 91 -8.56 -4.59 10.92
N ARG A 92 -7.73 -4.09 11.83
CA ARG A 92 -7.77 -2.69 12.30
C ARG A 92 -6.55 -1.96 11.79
N GLY A 93 -6.54 -0.64 11.85
CA GLY A 93 -5.41 0.09 11.30
C GLY A 93 -5.55 1.59 11.33
N ILE A 94 -4.66 2.22 10.56
CA ILE A 94 -4.56 3.67 10.40
C ILE A 94 -4.55 3.98 8.91
N LEU A 95 -5.41 4.90 8.49
CA LEU A 95 -5.37 5.54 7.18
C LEU A 95 -4.83 6.96 7.36
N ALA A 96 -3.89 7.36 6.50
CA ALA A 96 -3.42 8.73 6.45
C ALA A 96 -3.69 9.35 5.08
N GLU A 97 -4.36 10.51 5.10
CA GLU A 97 -4.72 11.25 3.89
C GLU A 97 -4.76 12.75 4.20
N PRO A 98 -3.79 13.55 3.71
CA PRO A 98 -3.77 14.99 3.95
C PRO A 98 -4.71 15.78 3.03
N ALA A 99 -5.21 15.19 1.93
CA ALA A 99 -6.06 15.90 0.99
C ALA A 99 -7.46 16.10 1.58
N ARG A 100 -7.77 17.37 1.89
CA ARG A 100 -9.00 17.78 2.58
C ARG A 100 -10.28 17.35 1.88
N VAL A 101 -10.25 17.21 0.56
CA VAL A 101 -11.39 16.74 -0.25
C VAL A 101 -11.86 15.35 0.17
N TRP A 102 -10.96 14.50 0.66
CA TRP A 102 -11.25 13.09 0.96
C TRP A 102 -11.68 12.83 2.40
N HIS A 103 -11.45 13.76 3.33
CA HIS A 103 -11.67 13.53 4.76
C HIS A 103 -13.12 13.11 5.08
N GLY A 104 -14.10 13.73 4.42
CA GLY A 104 -15.52 13.40 4.61
C GLY A 104 -15.85 11.99 4.14
N ASP A 105 -15.34 11.59 2.98
CA ASP A 105 -15.56 10.25 2.44
C ASP A 105 -14.83 9.18 3.25
N LEU A 106 -13.61 9.45 3.74
CA LEU A 106 -12.87 8.52 4.61
C LEU A 106 -13.66 8.18 5.87
N VAL A 107 -14.14 9.19 6.59
CA VAL A 107 -14.93 9.01 7.82
C VAL A 107 -16.23 8.24 7.55
N LYS A 108 -16.83 8.45 6.37
CA LYS A 108 -18.04 7.74 5.96
C LYS A 108 -17.76 6.28 5.59
N ASN A 109 -16.65 6.01 4.92
CA ASN A 109 -16.37 4.72 4.30
C ASN A 109 -15.62 3.75 5.22
N ARG A 110 -14.87 4.27 6.20
CA ARG A 110 -13.92 3.51 7.01
C ARG A 110 -14.17 3.66 8.51
N SER A 111 -13.88 2.60 9.25
CA SER A 111 -14.08 2.53 10.70
C SER A 111 -12.77 2.44 11.49
N CYS A 112 -11.64 2.34 10.78
CA CYS A 112 -10.30 2.40 11.35
C CYS A 112 -9.90 3.84 11.73
N HIS A 113 -8.72 4.01 12.32
CA HIS A 113 -8.21 5.33 12.66
C HIS A 113 -7.92 6.13 11.39
N ILE A 114 -8.27 7.41 11.40
CA ILE A 114 -7.98 8.34 10.31
C ILE A 114 -7.05 9.43 10.84
N GLU A 115 -5.94 9.62 10.15
CA GLU A 115 -5.01 10.73 10.29
C GLU A 115 -5.15 11.67 9.09
N THR A 116 -5.26 12.95 9.36
CA THR A 116 -5.39 14.00 8.34
C THR A 116 -4.11 14.83 8.19
N ASN A 117 -3.13 14.63 9.08
CA ASN A 117 -1.79 15.18 8.91
C ASN A 117 -1.04 14.39 7.81
N CYS A 118 -0.17 15.08 7.09
CA CYS A 118 0.65 14.47 6.06
C CYS A 118 1.74 13.61 6.70
N VAL A 119 1.77 12.32 6.38
CA VAL A 119 2.86 11.45 6.84
C VAL A 119 4.15 11.89 6.14
N TRP A 120 5.17 12.20 6.94
CA TRP A 120 6.42 12.77 6.46
C TRP A 120 7.60 12.29 7.31
N ARG A 121 8.80 12.83 7.04
CA ARG A 121 10.03 12.49 7.78
C ARG A 121 10.07 13.04 9.22
N ALA A 122 9.28 14.06 9.53
CA ALA A 122 9.24 14.70 10.85
C ALA A 122 7.84 15.26 11.17
N THR A 123 7.51 15.30 12.45
CA THR A 123 6.25 15.86 12.97
C THR A 123 6.34 17.37 13.17
N GLY A 124 5.25 18.09 12.86
CA GLY A 124 5.11 19.51 13.16
C GLY A 124 5.70 20.45 12.11
N GLU A 125 6.16 19.93 10.97
CA GLU A 125 6.48 20.76 9.81
C GLU A 125 5.17 21.23 9.15
N LYS A 126 5.26 22.34 8.42
CA LYS A 126 4.21 22.80 7.50
C LYS A 126 4.72 22.70 6.09
N LEU A 127 4.03 21.91 5.27
CA LEU A 127 4.39 21.72 3.87
C LEU A 127 3.27 22.21 2.96
N THR A 128 3.63 22.71 1.79
CA THR A 128 2.66 23.02 0.75
C THR A 128 2.21 21.72 0.09
N PHE A 129 0.92 21.40 0.21
CA PHE A 129 0.28 20.30 -0.49
C PHE A 129 -0.33 20.79 -1.81
N ASN A 130 -0.25 19.96 -2.83
CA ASN A 130 -0.76 20.21 -4.17
C ASN A 130 -1.91 19.26 -4.49
N GLN A 131 -3.14 19.73 -4.29
CA GLN A 131 -4.35 18.96 -4.54
C GLN A 131 -4.89 19.21 -5.94
N VAL A 132 -5.05 18.16 -6.74
CA VAL A 132 -5.64 18.24 -8.09
C VAL A 132 -7.10 17.81 -8.12
N ASP A 133 -7.78 18.10 -9.22
CA ASP A 133 -9.18 17.68 -9.46
C ASP A 133 -9.32 16.14 -9.47
N ALA A 134 -8.36 15.42 -10.07
CA ALA A 134 -8.22 13.97 -9.96
C ALA A 134 -7.44 13.65 -8.67
N SER A 135 -8.05 13.89 -7.52
CA SER A 135 -7.34 14.03 -6.24
C SER A 135 -6.52 12.80 -5.78
N ASN A 136 -6.65 11.66 -6.45
CA ASN A 136 -5.83 10.47 -6.19
C ASN A 136 -4.36 10.59 -6.66
N ILE A 137 -4.00 11.61 -7.45
CA ILE A 137 -2.60 11.88 -7.87
C ILE A 137 -2.04 13.17 -7.22
N SER A 138 -2.67 13.61 -6.13
CA SER A 138 -2.23 14.77 -5.35
C SER A 138 -0.94 14.45 -4.60
N THR A 139 -0.08 15.44 -4.39
CA THR A 139 1.24 15.23 -3.76
C THR A 139 1.71 16.49 -3.04
N LEU A 140 2.85 16.46 -2.36
CA LEU A 140 3.50 17.67 -1.87
C LEU A 140 4.02 18.51 -3.05
N ALA A 141 3.95 19.84 -2.94
CA ALA A 141 4.29 20.76 -4.03
C ALA A 141 5.73 20.53 -4.56
N MET A 142 6.67 20.16 -3.70
CA MET A 142 8.06 19.86 -4.08
C MET A 142 8.21 18.62 -4.99
N TYR A 143 7.20 17.75 -5.08
CA TYR A 143 7.15 16.59 -5.97
C TYR A 143 6.21 16.80 -7.17
N SER A 144 5.69 18.02 -7.40
CA SER A 144 4.67 18.22 -8.44
C SER A 144 5.19 18.12 -9.88
N ASP A 145 6.48 18.39 -10.11
CA ASP A 145 7.13 18.35 -11.42
C ASP A 145 8.00 17.10 -11.64
N VAL A 146 7.91 16.10 -10.75
CA VAL A 146 8.61 14.82 -10.96
C VAL A 146 8.03 14.10 -12.17
N ALA A 147 8.89 13.41 -12.93
CA ALA A 147 8.49 12.73 -14.17
C ALA A 147 7.86 11.35 -13.91
N ASP A 148 6.84 11.30 -13.05
CA ASP A 148 6.08 10.09 -12.70
C ASP A 148 4.88 9.83 -13.62
N GLY A 149 4.59 10.74 -14.56
CA GLY A 149 3.47 10.66 -15.50
C GLY A 149 2.25 11.49 -15.08
N HIS A 150 2.31 12.17 -13.93
CA HIS A 150 1.23 13.00 -13.39
C HIS A 150 1.53 14.51 -13.44
N GLU A 151 2.72 14.91 -13.88
CA GLU A 151 3.23 16.29 -13.82
C GLU A 151 2.31 17.30 -14.52
N LYS A 152 1.70 16.92 -15.65
CA LYS A 152 0.80 17.81 -16.40
C LYS A 152 -0.52 18.05 -15.68
N ALA A 153 -1.06 17.02 -15.04
CA ALA A 153 -2.31 17.12 -14.30
C ALA A 153 -2.13 17.98 -13.04
N ARG A 154 -0.95 17.91 -12.40
CA ARG A 154 -0.58 18.68 -11.21
C ARG A 154 -0.42 20.19 -11.41
N ARG A 155 -0.47 20.68 -12.65
CA ARG A 155 -0.44 22.11 -12.97
C ARG A 155 -1.78 22.83 -12.73
N LYS A 156 -2.89 22.10 -12.77
CA LYS A 156 -4.23 22.65 -12.51
C LYS A 156 -4.70 22.14 -11.16
N SER A 157 -4.39 22.91 -10.13
CA SER A 157 -4.50 22.43 -8.76
C SER A 157 -4.78 23.55 -7.75
N THR A 158 -5.04 23.14 -6.52
CA THR A 158 -5.17 24.00 -5.35
C THR A 158 -4.02 23.73 -4.39
N LEU A 159 -3.26 24.78 -4.05
CA LEU A 159 -2.16 24.72 -3.11
C LEU A 159 -2.61 25.18 -1.72
N TYR A 160 -2.26 24.44 -0.69
CA TYR A 160 -2.50 24.84 0.71
C TYR A 160 -1.51 24.18 1.67
N GLU A 161 -1.36 24.74 2.88
CA GLU A 161 -0.51 24.15 3.90
C GLU A 161 -1.19 22.96 4.60
N VAL A 162 -0.39 21.93 4.86
CA VAL A 162 -0.73 20.78 5.70
C VAL A 162 0.31 20.64 6.80
N GLU A 163 -0.14 20.23 7.99
CA GLU A 163 0.76 19.84 9.08
C GLU A 163 1.24 18.41 8.88
N THR A 164 2.47 18.13 9.30
CA THR A 164 3.06 16.80 9.15
C THR A 164 3.06 16.00 10.44
N ILE A 165 3.06 14.68 10.28
CA ILE A 165 3.33 13.70 11.35
C ILE A 165 4.34 12.68 10.86
N SER A 166 5.33 12.33 11.68
CA SER A 166 6.28 11.27 11.37
C SER A 166 5.58 9.91 11.46
N LEU A 167 6.04 8.91 10.70
CA LEU A 167 5.52 7.55 10.85
C LEU A 167 5.71 7.03 12.29
N ASN A 168 6.80 7.38 12.96
CA ASN A 168 7.03 6.98 14.35
C ASN A 168 5.94 7.54 15.28
N ASP A 169 5.67 8.85 15.20
CA ASP A 169 4.68 9.52 16.05
C ASP A 169 3.24 9.12 15.68
N LEU A 170 2.98 8.81 14.41
CA LEU A 170 1.70 8.26 13.95
C LEU A 170 1.39 6.94 14.66
N LEU A 171 2.36 6.02 14.65
CA LEU A 171 2.21 4.72 15.30
C LEU A 171 2.02 4.86 16.81
N GLU A 172 2.74 5.78 17.46
CA GLU A 172 2.59 6.05 18.89
C GLU A 172 1.22 6.67 19.23
N LYS A 173 0.79 7.67 18.47
CA LYS A 173 -0.51 8.36 18.63
C LYS A 173 -1.67 7.39 18.65
N TYR A 174 -1.66 6.39 17.76
CA TYR A 174 -2.72 5.40 17.64
C TYR A 174 -2.39 4.07 18.34
N GLN A 175 -1.35 4.05 19.18
CA GLN A 175 -0.96 2.87 19.98
C GLN A 175 -0.82 1.60 19.13
N ALA A 176 -0.19 1.73 17.96
CA ALA A 176 0.00 0.63 17.04
C ALA A 176 0.86 -0.47 17.68
N PRO A 177 0.67 -1.75 17.29
CA PRO A 177 1.52 -2.84 17.76
C PRO A 177 2.98 -2.64 17.37
N GLN A 178 3.91 -3.16 18.17
CA GLN A 178 5.33 -3.12 17.83
C GLN A 178 5.64 -3.85 16.50
N VAL A 179 4.95 -4.95 16.24
CA VAL A 179 5.01 -5.70 14.97
C VAL A 179 3.67 -5.57 14.27
N ILE A 180 3.68 -4.86 13.14
CA ILE A 180 2.52 -4.53 12.32
C ILE A 180 2.50 -5.47 11.13
N ASP A 181 1.32 -5.92 10.71
CA ASP A 181 1.22 -6.91 9.65
C ASP A 181 1.45 -6.29 8.27
N TYR A 182 0.97 -5.07 8.03
CA TYR A 182 1.03 -4.46 6.70
C TYR A 182 1.24 -2.94 6.71
N LEU A 183 2.11 -2.46 5.81
CA LEU A 183 2.24 -1.06 5.43
C LEU A 183 2.04 -0.87 3.92
N SER A 184 1.11 -0.01 3.54
CA SER A 184 0.92 0.49 2.17
C SER A 184 1.42 1.92 2.07
N ILE A 185 2.38 2.18 1.19
CA ILE A 185 2.95 3.52 0.98
C ILE A 185 2.69 3.93 -0.47
N ASP A 186 1.81 4.90 -0.64
CA ASP A 186 1.47 5.55 -1.90
C ASP A 186 1.32 7.04 -1.58
N THR A 187 2.35 7.83 -1.89
CA THR A 187 2.40 9.25 -1.55
C THR A 187 2.82 10.11 -2.72
N GLU A 188 2.91 9.53 -3.91
CA GLU A 188 3.26 10.22 -5.13
C GLU A 188 4.60 10.99 -5.01
N GLY A 189 5.61 10.36 -4.38
CA GLY A 189 7.02 10.78 -4.40
C GLY A 189 7.75 10.89 -3.06
N SER A 190 7.04 10.92 -1.92
CA SER A 190 7.66 11.08 -0.59
C SER A 190 8.07 9.79 0.13
N GLU A 191 7.92 8.64 -0.53
CA GLU A 191 8.03 7.30 0.08
C GLU A 191 9.39 7.09 0.75
N PHE A 192 10.47 7.47 0.06
CA PHE A 192 11.84 7.29 0.55
C PHE A 192 12.15 8.15 1.77
N GLU A 193 11.70 9.40 1.80
CA GLU A 193 11.95 10.30 2.94
C GLU A 193 11.23 9.81 4.20
N ILE A 194 10.01 9.28 4.05
CA ILE A 194 9.25 8.65 5.15
C ILE A 194 9.99 7.42 5.66
N LEU A 195 10.36 6.50 4.78
CA LEU A 195 11.06 5.26 5.14
C LEU A 195 12.43 5.51 5.77
N LYS A 196 13.18 6.49 5.26
CA LYS A 196 14.52 6.83 5.75
C LYS A 196 14.50 7.36 7.18
N ALA A 197 13.43 8.05 7.58
CA ALA A 197 13.25 8.60 8.93
C ALA A 197 12.60 7.60 9.91
N PHE A 198 12.09 6.47 9.43
CA PHE A 198 11.41 5.48 10.24
C PHE A 198 12.37 4.66 11.12
N ASP A 199 12.03 4.48 12.40
CA ASP A 199 12.81 3.66 13.34
C ASP A 199 12.38 2.19 13.29
N PHE A 200 13.06 1.43 12.43
CA PHE A 200 12.88 -0.02 12.27
C PHE A 200 13.25 -0.87 13.50
N ASN A 201 13.85 -0.28 14.54
CA ASN A 201 14.10 -0.97 15.81
C ASN A 201 12.90 -0.84 16.77
N LYS A 202 12.15 0.26 16.68
CA LYS A 202 10.98 0.50 17.51
C LYS A 202 9.75 -0.21 16.96
N HIS A 203 9.50 -0.10 15.67
CA HIS A 203 8.37 -0.77 15.00
C HIS A 203 8.84 -1.54 13.76
N GLN A 204 8.14 -2.62 13.43
CA GLN A 204 8.44 -3.44 12.26
C GLN A 204 7.17 -3.82 11.52
N PHE A 205 7.24 -3.84 10.19
CA PHE A 205 6.17 -4.32 9.33
C PHE A 205 6.53 -5.70 8.78
N LYS A 206 5.58 -6.64 8.72
CA LYS A 206 5.82 -7.94 8.08
C LYS A 206 5.79 -7.84 6.57
N VAL A 207 4.84 -7.10 6.03
CA VAL A 207 4.67 -6.84 4.60
C VAL A 207 4.65 -5.34 4.35
N ILE A 208 5.38 -4.89 3.32
CA ILE A 208 5.36 -3.50 2.84
C ILE A 208 5.09 -3.53 1.35
N THR A 209 4.10 -2.77 0.87
CA THR A 209 4.02 -2.40 -0.54
C THR A 209 4.30 -0.91 -0.67
N CYS A 210 5.18 -0.57 -1.59
CA CYS A 210 5.65 0.80 -1.74
C CYS A 210 5.60 1.16 -3.23
N GLU A 211 4.83 2.19 -3.54
CA GLU A 211 4.82 2.78 -4.87
C GLU A 211 6.18 3.42 -5.18
N HIS A 212 6.57 3.38 -6.45
CA HIS A 212 7.78 4.00 -6.95
C HIS A 212 7.61 4.64 -8.33
N ASN A 213 6.45 4.52 -9.01
CA ASN A 213 6.16 5.11 -10.33
C ASN A 213 7.28 5.03 -11.38
N HIS A 214 7.97 3.88 -11.38
CA HIS A 214 9.19 3.62 -12.18
C HIS A 214 10.31 4.67 -12.05
N MET A 215 10.28 5.48 -11.00
CA MET A 215 11.24 6.53 -10.71
C MET A 215 12.58 5.97 -10.22
N PRO A 216 13.71 6.70 -10.43
CA PRO A 216 15.03 6.29 -9.96
C PRO A 216 15.11 5.99 -8.46
N VAL A 217 14.28 6.68 -7.64
CA VAL A 217 14.19 6.48 -6.18
C VAL A 217 13.84 5.05 -5.78
N ARG A 218 13.27 4.25 -6.69
CA ARG A 218 13.04 2.81 -6.50
C ARG A 218 14.28 2.08 -5.98
N GLN A 219 15.46 2.43 -6.50
CA GLN A 219 16.70 1.78 -6.10
C GLN A 219 17.09 2.13 -4.66
N GLU A 220 16.91 3.39 -4.25
CA GLU A 220 17.18 3.86 -2.88
C GLU A 220 16.22 3.21 -1.87
N ILE A 221 14.94 3.10 -2.21
CA ILE A 221 13.94 2.37 -1.40
C ILE A 221 14.34 0.91 -1.24
N PHE A 222 14.75 0.26 -2.34
CA PHE A 222 15.19 -1.14 -2.29
C PHE A 222 16.41 -1.32 -1.39
N GLU A 223 17.45 -0.52 -1.55
CA GLU A 223 18.69 -0.61 -0.76
C GLU A 223 18.41 -0.37 0.72
N LEU A 224 17.58 0.63 1.04
CA LEU A 224 17.16 0.91 2.40
C LEU A 224 16.43 -0.30 3.00
N LEU A 225 15.36 -0.79 2.38
CA LEU A 225 14.57 -1.89 2.91
C LEU A 225 15.37 -3.20 2.96
N ALA A 226 16.21 -3.49 1.96
CA ALA A 226 17.12 -4.63 1.98
C ALA A 226 18.09 -4.57 3.18
N SER A 227 18.65 -3.39 3.47
CA SER A 227 19.51 -3.19 4.65
C SER A 227 18.79 -3.44 5.98
N LYS A 228 17.46 -3.35 5.99
CA LYS A 228 16.59 -3.65 7.15
C LYS A 228 16.05 -5.08 7.13
N GLY A 229 16.54 -5.96 6.25
CA GLY A 229 16.15 -7.37 6.21
C GLY A 229 14.84 -7.64 5.45
N TYR A 230 14.42 -6.73 4.56
CA TYR A 230 13.27 -6.96 3.69
C TYR A 230 13.71 -7.52 2.33
N SER A 231 12.91 -8.42 1.78
CA SER A 231 13.14 -9.04 0.46
C SER A 231 12.04 -8.66 -0.53
N ARG A 232 12.41 -8.16 -1.71
CA ARG A 232 11.46 -7.91 -2.82
C ARG A 232 10.84 -9.20 -3.35
N LYS A 233 9.54 -9.17 -3.59
CA LYS A 233 8.74 -10.26 -4.15
C LYS A 233 8.03 -9.79 -5.42
N LEU A 234 7.79 -10.73 -6.33
CA LEU A 234 6.83 -10.58 -7.43
C LEU A 234 6.99 -9.31 -8.30
N GLN A 235 8.23 -8.85 -8.51
CA GLN A 235 8.58 -7.62 -9.24
C GLN A 235 8.03 -7.52 -10.69
N ASP A 236 7.60 -8.64 -11.28
CA ASP A 236 7.04 -8.68 -12.63
C ASP A 236 5.52 -8.43 -12.67
N VAL A 237 4.86 -8.45 -11.51
CA VAL A 237 3.41 -8.23 -11.38
C VAL A 237 3.07 -7.07 -10.46
N SER A 238 4.02 -6.57 -9.67
CA SER A 238 3.86 -5.41 -8.78
C SER A 238 3.84 -4.06 -9.53
N MET A 239 4.26 -4.03 -10.82
CA MET A 239 4.13 -2.88 -11.73
C MET A 239 4.84 -1.61 -11.23
N CYS A 240 4.12 -0.56 -10.84
CA CYS A 240 4.71 0.66 -10.28
C CYS A 240 4.97 0.58 -8.78
N ASP A 241 4.76 -0.58 -8.16
CA ASP A 241 5.10 -0.87 -6.78
C ASP A 241 6.24 -1.89 -6.71
N ASP A 242 6.98 -1.88 -5.60
CA ASP A 242 7.71 -3.04 -5.12
C ASP A 242 7.04 -3.59 -3.84
N TRP A 243 6.93 -4.92 -3.76
CA TRP A 243 6.35 -5.63 -2.63
C TRP A 243 7.44 -6.31 -1.83
N TYR A 244 7.44 -6.12 -0.51
CA TYR A 244 8.50 -6.53 0.39
C TYR A 244 7.93 -7.39 1.52
N ILE A 245 8.66 -8.44 1.87
CA ILE A 245 8.41 -9.20 3.10
C ILE A 245 9.63 -9.10 4.02
N LYS A 246 9.40 -9.05 5.33
CA LYS A 246 10.46 -9.21 6.32
C LYS A 246 10.96 -10.65 6.27
N ALA A 247 12.27 -10.82 6.04
CA ALA A 247 12.93 -12.12 6.03
C ALA A 247 13.09 -12.69 7.44
#